data_AF-A0A6V8K6J2-F1
#
_entry.id   AF-A0A6V8K6J2-F1
#
_cell.length_a   1.000
_cell.length_b   1.000
_cell.length_c   1.000
_cell.angle_alpha   90.00
_cell.angle_beta   90.00
_cell.angle_gamma   90.00
#
_symmetry.space_group_name_H-M   'P 1'
#
loop_
_entity.id
_entity.type
_entity.pdbx_description
1 polymer ?
#
loop_
_entity_poly.entity_id
_entity_poly.type
_entity_poly.pdbx_seq_one_letter_code
_entity_poly.pdbx_strand_id
1 'polypeptide(L)'
;MPEAVARGVVRLTDERRYDVPVLVVCPEFTPEQARGWIDGGDAPELAKAKHLDLVDIDSGHWPMLTRPDELARLLATAAANA
;
A
#
# COMPACT_ATOMS: atom_id res chain seq x y z
N MET A 1 17.08 -26.23 -5.98
CA MET A 1 17.70 -25.02 -5.36
C MET A 1 16.65 -23.91 -5.35
N PRO A 2 16.34 -23.28 -4.20
CA PRO A 2 15.22 -22.30 -4.07
C PRO A 2 15.53 -20.89 -4.60
N GLU A 3 16.79 -20.58 -4.95
CA GLU A 3 17.20 -19.26 -5.46
C GLU A 3 16.38 -18.79 -6.67
N ALA A 4 16.12 -19.69 -7.62
CA ALA A 4 15.33 -19.37 -8.81
C ALA A 4 13.89 -18.95 -8.48
N VAL A 5 13.34 -19.45 -7.38
CA VAL A 5 12.02 -19.04 -6.87
C VAL A 5 12.11 -17.69 -6.16
N ALA A 6 13.14 -17.49 -5.33
CA ALA A 6 13.30 -16.26 -4.55
C ALA A 6 13.68 -15.03 -5.38
N ARG A 7 14.38 -15.21 -6.52
CA ARG A 7 14.90 -14.13 -7.38
C ARG A 7 14.30 -14.12 -8.79
N GLY A 8 13.34 -14.99 -9.07
CA GLY A 8 12.69 -15.06 -10.37
C GLY A 8 12.01 -13.74 -10.72
N VAL A 9 12.14 -13.31 -11.97
CA VAL A 9 11.44 -12.11 -12.46
C VAL A 9 9.96 -12.43 -12.61
N VAL A 10 9.12 -11.72 -11.85
CA VAL A 10 7.67 -11.75 -12.00
C VAL A 10 7.26 -10.83 -13.14
N ARG A 11 6.49 -11.35 -14.11
CA ARG A 11 5.93 -10.57 -15.22
C ARG A 11 4.42 -10.46 -15.04
N LEU A 12 3.93 -9.25 -14.78
CA LEU A 12 2.50 -8.94 -14.65
C LEU A 12 2.00 -8.36 -15.98
N THR A 13 1.11 -9.07 -16.67
CA THR A 13 0.62 -8.68 -18.01
C THR A 13 -0.83 -8.22 -18.01
N ASP A 14 -1.62 -8.61 -17.02
CA ASP A 14 -3.03 -8.24 -16.94
C ASP A 14 -3.18 -6.84 -16.34
N GLU A 15 -3.74 -5.91 -17.11
CA GLU A 15 -3.92 -4.51 -16.69
C GLU A 15 -5.09 -4.33 -15.71
N ARG A 16 -5.99 -5.33 -15.59
CA ARG A 16 -7.09 -5.30 -14.60
C ARG A 16 -6.59 -5.21 -13.17
N ARG A 17 -5.32 -5.52 -12.92
CA ARG A 17 -4.69 -5.33 -11.60
C ARG A 17 -4.69 -3.86 -11.15
N TYR A 18 -4.71 -2.90 -12.07
CA TYR A 18 -4.78 -1.48 -11.73
C TYR A 18 -6.19 -1.05 -11.28
N ASP A 19 -7.21 -1.88 -11.53
CA ASP A 19 -8.57 -1.68 -11.03
C ASP A 19 -8.75 -2.20 -9.60
N VAL A 20 -7.77 -2.90 -9.02
CA VAL A 20 -7.83 -3.37 -7.63
C VAL A 20 -7.67 -2.17 -6.69
N PRO A 21 -8.59 -1.93 -5.75
CA PRO A 21 -8.45 -0.87 -4.76
C PRO A 21 -7.23 -1.05 -3.86
N VAL A 22 -6.47 0.02 -3.64
CA VAL A 22 -5.28 0.04 -2.80
C VAL A 22 -5.39 1.14 -1.75
N LEU A 23 -5.06 0.81 -0.50
CA LEU A 23 -4.89 1.77 0.58
C LEU A 23 -3.43 1.74 1.05
N VAL A 24 -2.78 2.89 1.06
CA VAL A 24 -1.48 3.09 1.71
C VAL A 24 -1.72 3.65 3.11
N VAL A 25 -1.38 2.84 4.12
CA VAL A 25 -1.39 3.29 5.52
C VAL A 25 -0.02 3.91 5.82
N CYS A 26 -0.03 5.13 6.33
CA CYS A 26 1.16 5.95 6.55
C CYS A 26 1.38 6.07 8.08
N PRO A 27 2.16 5.17 8.71
CA PRO A 27 2.34 5.19 10.15
C PRO A 27 3.41 6.18 10.63
N GLU A 28 4.44 6.43 9.80
CA GLU A 28 5.63 7.20 10.19
C GLU A 28 5.98 8.30 9.17
N PHE A 29 5.07 8.56 8.25
CA PHE A 29 5.19 9.56 7.19
C PHE A 29 3.79 10.06 6.87
N THR A 30 3.68 11.26 6.31
CA THR A 30 2.36 11.80 5.97
C THR A 30 1.88 11.27 4.61
N PRO A 31 0.56 11.27 4.35
CA PRO A 31 0.02 10.99 3.03
C PRO A 31 0.60 11.86 1.91
N GLU A 32 0.95 13.13 2.19
CA GLU A 32 1.59 14.01 1.21
C GLU A 32 3.01 13.55 0.86
N GLN A 33 3.79 13.10 1.84
CA GLN A 33 5.13 12.56 1.59
C GLN A 33 5.05 11.30 0.72
N ALA A 34 4.14 10.39 1.06
CA ALA A 34 3.89 9.18 0.28
C ALA A 34 3.50 9.50 -1.16
N ARG A 35 2.60 10.47 -1.35
CA ARG A 35 2.19 10.95 -2.67
C ARG A 35 3.37 11.52 -3.45
N GLY A 36 4.23 12.32 -2.81
CA GLY A 36 5.44 12.84 -3.42
C GLY A 36 6.39 11.74 -3.93
N TRP A 37 6.56 10.66 -3.18
CA TRP A 37 7.37 9.51 -3.61
C TRP A 37 6.74 8.74 -4.78
N ILE A 38 5.41 8.54 -4.74
CA ILE A 38 4.67 7.89 -5.82
C ILE A 38 4.80 8.70 -7.12
N ASP A 39 4.53 10.00 -7.06
CA ASP A 39 4.63 10.92 -8.20
C ASP A 39 6.10 11.07 -8.68
N GLY A 40 7.06 10.92 -7.77
CA GLY A 40 8.50 10.90 -8.04
C GLY A 40 9.00 9.61 -8.68
N GLY A 41 8.17 8.56 -8.74
CA GLY A 41 8.48 7.29 -9.41
C GLY A 41 9.02 6.18 -8.50
N ASP A 42 9.03 6.36 -7.17
CA ASP A 42 9.50 5.33 -6.23
C ASP A 42 8.54 4.13 -6.13
N ALA A 43 7.27 4.35 -6.47
CA ALA A 43 6.21 3.34 -6.48
C ALA A 43 5.41 3.37 -7.80
N PRO A 44 6.03 2.97 -8.94
CA PRO A 44 5.44 3.14 -10.27
C PRO A 44 4.18 2.31 -10.51
N GLU A 45 3.96 1.26 -9.70
CA GLU A 45 2.73 0.47 -9.75
C GLU A 45 1.56 1.21 -9.07
N LEU A 46 1.81 1.85 -7.93
CA LEU A 46 0.80 2.66 -7.23
C LEU A 46 0.42 3.90 -8.05
N ALA A 47 1.38 4.49 -8.78
CA ALA A 47 1.12 5.59 -9.71
C ALA A 47 0.14 5.23 -10.84
N LYS A 48 -0.03 3.93 -11.14
CA LYS A 48 -0.97 3.43 -12.16
C LYS A 48 -2.27 2.89 -11.57
N ALA A 49 -2.37 2.74 -10.26
CA ALA A 49 -3.59 2.28 -9.61
C ALA A 49 -4.71 3.31 -9.83
N LYS A 50 -5.90 2.83 -10.23
CA LYS A 50 -7.06 3.70 -10.49
C LYS A 50 -7.77 4.14 -9.20
N HIS A 51 -7.62 3.34 -8.16
CA HIS A 51 -8.26 3.53 -6.86
C HIS A 51 -7.18 3.46 -5.79
N LEU A 52 -6.62 4.62 -5.45
CA LEU A 52 -5.54 4.74 -4.48
C LEU A 52 -5.93 5.73 -3.39
N ASP A 53 -6.11 5.21 -2.19
CA ASP A 53 -6.29 6.00 -0.98
C ASP A 53 -5.01 6.01 -0.15
N LEU A 54 -4.79 7.11 0.55
CA LEU A 54 -3.71 7.24 1.52
C LEU A 54 -4.32 7.70 2.84
N VAL A 55 -3.99 7.00 3.91
CA VAL A 55 -4.48 7.32 5.25
C VAL A 55 -3.32 7.39 6.22
N ASP A 56 -3.37 8.39 7.10
CA ASP A 56 -2.42 8.57 8.17
C ASP A 56 -2.84 7.77 9.42
N ILE A 57 -1.87 7.31 10.20
CA ILE A 57 -2.09 6.78 11.53
C ILE A 57 -0.90 7.17 12.41
N ASP A 58 -1.15 7.94 13.49
CA ASP A 58 -0.10 8.35 14.43
C ASP A 58 0.38 7.16 15.27
N SER A 59 1.36 6.44 14.70
CA SER A 59 1.86 5.15 15.15
C SER A 59 3.37 5.04 14.95
N GLY A 60 4.01 3.98 15.47
CA GLY A 60 5.35 3.58 15.01
C GLY A 60 5.27 2.64 13.81
N HIS A 61 6.44 2.21 13.32
CA HIS A 61 6.64 1.33 12.16
C HIS A 61 5.75 0.08 12.11
N TRP A 62 5.34 -0.41 13.27
CA TRP A 62 4.54 -1.61 13.43
C TRP A 62 3.16 -1.27 14.01
N PRO A 63 2.24 -0.66 13.22
CA PRO A 63 0.92 -0.26 13.71
C PRO A 63 0.08 -1.42 14.23
N MET A 64 0.33 -2.64 13.75
CA MET A 64 -0.30 -3.85 14.29
C MET A 64 0.15 -4.19 15.73
N LEU A 65 1.22 -3.57 16.24
CA LEU A 65 1.71 -3.70 17.61
C LEU A 65 1.42 -2.44 18.44
N THR A 66 1.65 -1.25 17.88
CA THR A 66 1.54 0.02 18.60
C THR A 66 0.11 0.56 18.66
N ARG A 67 -0.69 0.34 17.61
CA ARG A 67 -2.08 0.81 17.47
C ARG A 67 -2.99 -0.27 16.84
N PRO A 68 -3.03 -1.50 17.38
CA PRO A 68 -3.69 -2.63 16.73
C PRO A 68 -5.19 -2.39 16.44
N ASP A 69 -5.93 -1.85 17.40
CA ASP A 69 -7.37 -1.63 17.25
C ASP A 69 -7.71 -0.55 16.22
N GLU A 70 -6.87 0.47 16.11
CA GLU A 70 -7.04 1.56 15.16
C GLU A 70 -6.72 1.11 13.74
N LEU A 71 -5.61 0.38 13.56
CA LEU A 71 -5.28 -0.26 12.29
C LEU A 71 -6.39 -1.23 11.85
N ALA A 72 -6.92 -2.05 12.76
CA ALA A 72 -7.99 -2.98 12.44
C ALA A 72 -9.26 -2.26 11.95
N ARG A 73 -9.64 -1.14 12.58
CA ARG A 73 -10.77 -0.32 12.14
C ARG A 73 -10.52 0.28 10.75
N LEU A 74 -9.34 0.84 10.51
CA LEU A 74 -8.98 1.39 9.19
C LEU A 74 -9.11 0.34 8.08
N LEU A 75 -8.54 -0.86 8.31
CA LEU A 75 -8.63 -1.95 7.35
C LEU A 75 -10.07 -2.43 7.12
N ALA A 76 -10.86 -2.56 8.18
CA ALA A 76 -12.27 -2.95 8.07
C ALA A 76 -13.10 -1.92 7.28
N THR A 77 -12.89 -0.63 7.53
CA THR A 77 -13.56 0.45 6.79
C THR A 77 -13.14 0.46 5.32
N ALA A 78 -11.84 0.31 5.04
CA ALA A 78 -11.34 0.27 3.66
C ALA A 78 -11.93 -0.90 2.88
N ALA A 79 -11.94 -2.10 3.48
CA ALA A 79 -12.50 -3.29 2.84
C ALA A 79 -14.02 -3.21 2.61
N ALA A 80 -14.76 -2.50 3.47
CA ALA A 80 -16.20 -2.31 3.30
C ALA A 80 -16.54 -1.30 2.18
N ASN A 81 -15.60 -0.45 1.79
CA ASN A 81 -15.77 0.58 0.76
C ASN A 81 -15.15 0.18 -0.60
N ALA A 82 -14.50 -0.99 -0.67
CA ALA A 82 -13.81 -1.50 -1.85
C ALA A 82 -14.76 -2.14 -2.88
#